data_AF-A0A1J5U435-F1
#
_entry.id   AF-A0A1J5U435-F1
#
_cell.length_a   1.000
_cell.length_b   1.000
_cell.length_c   1.000
_cell.angle_alpha   90.00
_cell.angle_beta   90.00
_cell.angle_gamma   90.00
#
_symmetry.space_group_name_H-M   'P 1'
#
loop_
_entity.id
_entity.type
_entity.pdbx_description
1 polymer ?
#
loop_
_entity_poly.entity_id
_entity_poly.type
_entity_poly.pdbx_seq_one_letter_code
_entity_poly.pdbx_strand_id
1 'polypeptide(L)' 'MVLLIRKLSSALSFMLGLILILSWFYWADSPILLLFSGLVLLILGIIGVVTTIAKEEEELE' A
#
# COMPACT_ATOMS: atom_id res chain seq x y z
N MET A 1 -12.64 16.03 0.59
CA MET A 1 -11.31 15.97 -0.04
C MET A 1 -10.32 15.05 0.69
N VAL A 2 -10.25 15.09 2.03
CA VAL A 2 -9.31 14.27 2.84
C VAL A 2 -9.49 12.76 2.61
N LEU A 3 -10.72 12.25 2.57
CA LEU A 3 -11.03 10.84 2.28
C LEU A 3 -10.48 10.36 0.93
N LEU A 4 -10.66 11.19 -0.11
CA LEU A 4 -10.21 10.90 -1.46
C LEU A 4 -8.67 10.83 -1.53
N ILE A 5 -7.98 11.73 -0.84
CA ILE A 5 -6.51 11.72 -0.72
C ILE A 5 -6.05 10.47 0.04
N ARG A 6 -6.75 10.09 1.14
CA ARG A 6 -6.47 8.86 1.88
C ARG A 6 -6.58 7.63 0.99
N LYS A 7 -7.71 7.46 0.27
CA LYS A 7 -7.93 6.36 -0.68
C LYS A 7 -6.84 6.29 -1.75
N LEU A 8 -6.51 7.43 -2.35
CA LEU A 8 -5.50 7.47 -3.40
C LEU A 8 -4.11 7.11 -2.84
N SER A 9 -3.74 7.65 -1.68
CA SER A 9 -2.46 7.37 -1.04
C SER A 9 -2.31 5.90 -0.64
N SER A 10 -3.35 5.28 -0.11
CA SER A 10 -3.33 3.88 0.32
C SER A 10 -3.30 2.92 -0.87
N ALA A 11 -4.08 3.21 -1.92
CA ALA A 11 -4.04 2.45 -3.17
C ALA A 11 -2.68 2.56 -3.87
N LEU A 12 -2.09 3.75 -3.92
CA LEU A 12 -0.75 3.96 -4.50
C LEU A 12 0.33 3.24 -3.69
N SER A 13 0.29 3.32 -2.35
CA SER A 13 1.23 2.60 -1.48
C SER A 13 1.13 1.09 -1.70
N PHE A 14 -0.09 0.56 -1.79
CA PHE A 14 -0.32 -0.86 -2.05
C PHE A 14 0.22 -1.29 -3.42
N MET A 15 -0.10 -0.54 -4.46
CA MET A 15 0.35 -0.82 -5.83
C MET A 15 1.88 -0.76 -5.94
N LEU A 16 2.52 0.27 -5.39
CA LEU A 16 3.97 0.39 -5.37
C LEU A 16 4.62 -0.74 -4.55
N GLY A 17 4.03 -1.11 -3.42
CA GLY A 17 4.47 -2.25 -2.62
C GLY A 17 4.51 -3.55 -3.43
N LEU A 18 3.42 -3.85 -4.16
CA LEU A 18 3.35 -5.02 -5.05
C LEU A 18 4.37 -4.94 -6.19
N ILE A 19 4.51 -3.79 -6.83
CA ILE A 19 5.49 -3.60 -7.91
C ILE A 19 6.90 -3.87 -7.40
N LEU A 20 7.28 -3.34 -6.23
CA LEU A 20 8.61 -3.57 -5.66
C LEU A 20 8.86 -5.03 -5.29
N ILE A 21 7.87 -5.72 -4.75
CA ILE A 21 7.97 -7.16 -4.46
C ILE A 21 8.14 -7.95 -5.76
N LEU A 22 7.37 -7.61 -6.79
CA LEU A 22 7.44 -8.26 -8.09
C LEU A 22 8.80 -8.00 -8.77
N SER A 23 9.27 -6.75 -8.73
CA SER A 23 10.60 -6.37 -9.20
C SER A 23 11.70 -7.09 -8.42
N TRP A 24 11.55 -7.26 -7.11
CA TRP A 24 12.51 -8.04 -6.32
C TRP A 24 12.53 -9.50 -6.77
N PHE A 25 11.36 -10.10 -7.00
CA PHE A 25 11.27 -11.51 -7.39
C PHE A 25 11.84 -11.80 -8.79
N TYR A 26 11.60 -10.91 -9.77
CA TYR A 26 12.03 -11.14 -11.15
C TYR A 26 13.47 -10.71 -11.45
N TRP A 27 14.09 -9.91 -10.60
CA TRP A 27 15.41 -9.36 -10.87
C TRP A 27 16.48 -10.20 -10.15
N ALA A 28 17.44 -10.74 -10.91
CA ALA A 28 18.37 -11.77 -10.44
C ALA A 28 19.26 -11.34 -9.26
N ASP A 29 19.69 -10.07 -9.24
CA ASP A 29 20.55 -9.49 -8.20
C ASP A 29 19.77 -8.50 -7.32
N SER A 30 18.49 -8.77 -7.09
CA SER A 30 17.63 -7.85 -6.36
C SER A 30 18.06 -7.69 -4.89
N PRO A 31 18.30 -6.46 -4.42
CA PRO A 31 18.73 -6.24 -3.04
C PRO A 31 17.58 -6.59 -2.08
N ILE A 32 17.89 -7.27 -0.98
CA ILE A 32 16.89 -7.66 0.04
C ILE A 32 16.10 -6.46 0.59
N LEU A 33 16.72 -5.26 0.58
CA LEU A 33 16.07 -4.01 0.96
C LEU A 33 14.87 -3.67 0.06
N LEU A 34 14.89 -4.07 -1.22
CA LEU A 34 13.78 -3.88 -2.14
C LEU A 34 12.55 -4.65 -1.66
N LEU A 35 12.74 -5.91 -1.25
CA LEU A 35 11.68 -6.74 -0.68
C LEU A 35 11.11 -6.12 0.59
N PHE A 36 11.96 -5.70 1.53
CA PHE A 36 11.50 -5.06 2.76
C PHE A 36 10.73 -3.77 2.48
N SER A 37 11.23 -2.93 1.57
CA SER A 37 10.53 -1.69 1.20
C SER A 37 9.18 -1.96 0.55
N GLY A 38 9.08 -2.99 -0.31
CA GLY A 38 7.83 -3.44 -0.89
C GLY A 38 6.85 -3.97 0.13
N LEU A 39 7.30 -4.80 1.08
CA LEU A 39 6.47 -5.33 2.17
C LEU A 39 5.94 -4.21 3.08
N VAL A 40 6.79 -3.25 3.46
CA VAL A 40 6.39 -2.11 4.29
C VAL A 40 5.32 -1.28 3.57
N LEU A 41 5.53 -0.94 2.30
CA LEU A 41 4.54 -0.19 1.51
C LEU A 41 3.22 -0.95 1.32
N LEU A 42 3.30 -2.26 1.16
CA LEU A 42 2.13 -3.12 1.03
C LEU A 42 1.31 -3.13 2.32
N ILE A 43 1.96 -3.33 3.47
CA ILE A 43 1.29 -3.31 4.79
C ILE A 43 0.69 -1.92 5.06
N LEU A 44 1.43 -0.84 4.81
CA LEU A 44 0.92 0.53 4.96
C LEU A 44 -0.28 0.80 4.05
N GLY A 45 -0.24 0.31 2.81
CA GLY A 45 -1.35 0.37 1.87
C GLY A 45 -2.59 -0.34 2.40
N ILE A 46 -2.44 -1.57 2.91
CA ILE A 46 -3.55 -2.34 3.50
C ILE A 46 -4.15 -1.59 4.70
N ILE A 47 -3.32 -1.15 5.65
CA ILE A 47 -3.79 -0.39 6.82
C ILE A 47 -4.53 0.87 6.38
N GLY A 48 -3.97 1.59 5.40
CA GLY A 48 -4.59 2.79 4.84
C GLY A 48 -5.95 2.50 4.20
N VAL A 49 -6.10 1.42 3.44
CA VAL A 49 -7.39 1.03 2.83
C VAL A 49 -8.40 0.64 3.92
N VAL A 50 -8.04 -0.26 4.83
CA VAL A 50 -8.95 -0.76 5.88
C VAL A 50 -9.44 0.37 6.78
N THR A 51 -8.54 1.25 7.23
CA THR A 51 -8.91 2.39 8.06
C THR A 51 -9.72 3.45 7.31
N THR A 52 -9.60 3.51 5.99
CA THR A 52 -10.43 4.41 5.18
C THR A 52 -11.83 3.84 4.98
N ILE A 53 -11.96 2.53 4.76
CA ILE A 53 -13.27 1.87 4.66
C ILE A 53 -14.03 1.99 5.98
N ALA A 54 -13.38 1.65 7.12
CA ALA A 54 -14.01 1.75 8.43
C ALA A 54 -14.51 3.18 8.74
N LYS A 55 -13.75 4.20 8.31
CA LYS A 55 -14.14 5.60 8.50
C LYS A 55 -15.25 6.06 7.56
N GLU A 56 -15.33 5.51 6.35
CA GLU A 56 -16.47 5.76 5.47
C GLU A 56 -17.75 5.12 6.00
N GLU A 57 -17.65 3.92 6.58
CA GLU A 57 -18.81 3.26 7.23
C GLU A 57 -19.30 4.07 8.44
N GLU A 58 -18.39 4.55 9.30
CA GLU A 58 -18.73 5.39 10.46
C GLU A 58 -19.39 6.73 10.06
N GLU A 59 -18.98 7.34 8.94
CA GLU A 59 -19.60 8.59 8.45
C GLU A 59 -20.97 8.38 7.77
N LEU A 60 -21.33 7.14 7.45
CA LEU A 60 -22.61 6.77 6.82
C LEU A 60 -23.71 6.36 7.81
N GLU A 61 -23.33 6.00 9.05
CA GLU A 61 -24.25 5.77 10.19
C GLU A 61 -24.67 7.07 10.89
#